data_AF-A0A544VQN6-F1
#
_entry.id   AF-A0A544VQN6-F1
#
_cell.length_a   1.000
_cell.length_b   1.000
_cell.length_c   1.000
_cell.angle_alpha   90.00
_cell.angle_beta   90.00
_cell.angle_gamma   90.00
#
_symmetry.space_group_name_H-M   'P 1'
#
loop_
_entity.id
_entity.type
_entity.pdbx_description
1 polymer ?
#
loop_
_entity_poly.entity_id
_entity_poly.type
_entity_poly.pdbx_seq_one_letter_code
_entity_poly.pdbx_strand_id
1 'polypeptide(L)'
;MVAITGTALSLPLHRLPPATHRAPAEQLLLIGQPRPIRVPERRWRSWLDDSEVVARFTAKRYRRAEDQCWVWIGAVSSTGHGSFRAASLPGPTRRGTVPAHLFAYQLAHGVIPRLGWSSTQDAVISHQCDFAGCTNPTHMRLGTNATNRFEYLTRRRNLANPLADIRGAAGRTRAIAAAIRAGLANHESGADIERRILETQNAGVPLTLW
;
A
#
# COMPACT_ATOMS: atom_id res chain seq x y z
N MET A 1 79.64 -26.57 15.79
CA MET A 1 80.10 -25.60 16.81
C MET A 1 79.77 -24.20 16.29
N VAL A 2 79.46 -23.28 17.21
CA VAL A 2 78.88 -21.93 17.04
C VAL A 2 77.34 -21.91 17.12
N ALA A 3 76.92 -21.52 18.31
CA ALA A 3 75.56 -21.25 18.73
C ALA A 3 75.11 -19.88 18.23
N ILE A 4 73.81 -19.75 17.89
CA ILE A 4 73.15 -18.45 17.77
C ILE A 4 71.95 -18.49 18.71
N THR A 5 72.13 -17.84 19.85
CA THR A 5 71.11 -17.57 20.86
C THR A 5 70.18 -16.47 20.35
N GLY A 6 68.97 -16.85 19.93
CA GLY A 6 67.89 -15.93 19.57
C GLY A 6 66.82 -15.91 20.66
N THR A 7 66.79 -14.82 21.42
CA THR A 7 65.88 -14.57 22.54
C THR A 7 64.43 -14.50 22.08
N ALA A 8 63.56 -15.33 22.65
CA ALA A 8 62.12 -15.33 22.39
C ALA A 8 61.45 -14.12 23.06
N LEU A 9 60.99 -13.15 22.27
CA LEU A 9 60.01 -12.15 22.71
C LEU A 9 58.61 -12.67 22.39
N SER A 10 57.98 -13.29 23.40
CA SER A 10 56.56 -13.66 23.37
C SER A 10 55.72 -12.40 23.56
N LEU A 11 55.10 -11.90 22.50
CA LEU A 11 54.00 -10.93 22.59
C LEU A 11 52.70 -11.71 22.83
N PRO A 12 51.88 -11.36 23.84
CA PRO A 12 50.64 -12.06 24.10
C PRO A 12 49.65 -11.84 22.96
N LEU A 13 49.20 -12.94 22.34
CA LEU A 13 48.03 -12.94 21.47
C LEU A 13 46.83 -12.45 22.31
N HIS A 14 46.37 -11.24 22.02
CA HIS A 14 45.08 -10.78 22.53
C HIS A 14 44.00 -11.76 22.06
N ARG A 15 43.48 -12.53 23.02
CA ARG A 15 42.40 -13.48 22.85
C ARG A 15 41.16 -12.70 22.40
N LEU A 16 40.75 -12.84 21.14
CA LEU A 16 39.44 -12.39 20.70
C LEU A 16 38.36 -13.09 21.56
N PRO A 17 37.37 -12.37 22.09
CA PRO A 17 36.29 -13.00 22.84
C PRO A 17 35.49 -13.93 21.90
N PRO A 18 34.96 -15.06 22.39
CA PRO A 18 34.12 -15.91 21.57
C PRO A 18 32.86 -15.15 21.17
N ALA A 19 32.50 -15.22 19.89
CA ALA A 19 31.24 -14.72 19.38
C ALA A 19 30.08 -15.42 20.10
N THR A 20 29.48 -14.76 21.08
CA THR A 20 28.24 -15.21 21.70
C THR A 20 27.08 -14.76 20.82
N HIS A 21 26.88 -15.46 19.70
CA HIS A 21 25.60 -15.47 19.03
C HIS A 21 24.59 -16.23 19.90
N ARG A 22 23.97 -15.51 20.85
CA ARG A 22 22.73 -15.96 21.46
C ARG A 22 21.58 -15.20 20.78
N ALA A 23 20.70 -15.97 20.16
CA ALA A 23 19.80 -15.58 19.09
C ALA A 23 18.82 -14.43 19.44
N PRO A 24 18.46 -13.56 18.47
CA PRO A 24 17.37 -12.59 18.62
C PRO A 24 15.97 -13.24 18.62
N ALA A 25 15.89 -14.57 18.57
CA ALA A 25 14.63 -15.31 18.46
C ALA A 25 13.82 -15.34 19.76
N GLU A 26 14.46 -15.34 20.95
CA GLU A 26 13.73 -15.44 22.23
C GLU A 26 12.96 -14.16 22.57
N GLN A 27 13.47 -12.98 22.19
CA GLN A 27 12.85 -11.70 22.54
C GLN A 27 11.60 -11.37 21.70
N LEU A 28 11.46 -12.00 20.53
CA LEU A 28 10.28 -11.86 19.64
C LEU A 28 9.08 -12.69 20.12
N LEU A 29 9.29 -13.74 20.92
CA LEU A 29 8.20 -14.57 21.43
C LEU A 29 7.40 -13.88 22.55
N LEU A 30 8.00 -12.93 23.27
CA LEU A 30 7.37 -12.19 24.38
C LEU A 30 6.41 -11.07 23.95
N ILE A 31 6.45 -10.63 22.69
CA ILE A 31 5.61 -9.51 22.20
C ILE A 31 4.24 -10.01 21.68
N GLY A 32 3.99 -11.31 21.75
CA GLY A 32 2.84 -11.93 21.10
C GLY A 32 2.92 -11.81 19.58
N GLN A 33 2.21 -12.68 18.87
CA GLN A 33 2.11 -12.54 17.42
C GLN A 33 1.47 -11.17 17.11
N PRO A 34 2.06 -10.34 16.24
CA PRO A 34 1.53 -9.00 15.95
C PRO A 34 0.10 -9.13 15.46
N ARG A 35 -0.85 -8.71 16.31
CA ARG A 35 -2.27 -8.75 15.94
C ARG A 35 -2.52 -7.61 14.95
N PRO A 36 -3.15 -7.90 13.80
CA PRO A 36 -3.57 -6.85 12.88
C PRO A 36 -4.47 -5.87 13.64
N ILE A 37 -4.13 -4.57 13.62
CA ILE A 37 -4.97 -3.53 14.22
C ILE A 37 -6.24 -3.43 13.39
N ARG A 38 -7.32 -4.05 13.88
CA ARG A 38 -8.65 -3.92 13.29
C ARG A 38 -9.29 -2.63 13.81
N VAL A 39 -9.66 -1.73 12.89
CA VAL A 39 -10.45 -0.55 13.25
C VAL A 39 -11.85 -1.02 13.62
N PRO A 40 -12.35 -0.74 14.85
CA PRO A 40 -13.69 -1.15 15.26
C PRO A 40 -14.78 -0.53 14.39
N GLU A 41 -15.87 -1.25 14.17
CA GLU A 41 -17.05 -0.81 13.40
C GLU A 41 -17.55 0.59 13.82
N ARG A 42 -17.69 0.83 15.13
CA ARG A 42 -18.12 2.14 15.66
C ARG A 42 -17.25 3.30 15.18
N ARG A 43 -15.95 3.05 14.98
CA ARG A 43 -14.99 4.07 14.54
C ARG A 43 -15.10 4.32 13.05
N TRP A 44 -15.36 3.27 12.26
CA TRP A 44 -15.70 3.44 10.85
C TRP A 44 -16.98 4.26 10.70
N ARG A 45 -18.06 3.94 11.43
CA ARG A 45 -19.29 4.75 11.42
C ARG A 45 -19.01 6.22 11.71
N SER A 46 -18.31 6.51 12.81
CA SER A 46 -17.99 7.90 13.18
C SER A 46 -17.24 8.69 12.10
N TRP A 47 -16.44 8.03 11.25
CA TRP A 47 -15.73 8.72 10.17
C TRP A 47 -16.55 8.84 8.88
N LEU A 48 -17.47 7.91 8.63
CA LEU A 48 -18.31 7.91 7.44
C LEU A 48 -19.50 8.86 7.61
N ASP A 49 -19.99 9.03 8.85
CA ASP A 49 -21.10 9.93 9.18
C ASP A 49 -20.65 11.40 9.36
N ASP A 50 -19.34 11.64 9.47
CA ASP A 50 -18.75 12.98 9.62
C ASP A 50 -18.55 13.64 8.24
N SER A 51 -19.32 14.69 7.98
CA SER A 51 -19.29 15.43 6.70
C SER A 51 -17.94 16.05 6.38
N GLU A 52 -17.17 16.50 7.39
CA GLU A 52 -15.84 17.09 7.15
C GLU A 52 -14.84 16.01 6.75
N VAL A 53 -14.92 14.84 7.38
CA VAL A 53 -14.07 13.69 7.00
C VAL A 53 -14.39 13.26 5.56
N VAL A 54 -15.67 13.14 5.21
CA VAL A 54 -16.12 12.80 3.85
C VAL A 54 -15.70 13.87 2.83
N ALA A 55 -15.80 15.16 3.16
CA ALA A 55 -15.34 16.24 2.30
C ALA A 55 -13.83 16.17 2.03
N ARG A 56 -13.00 15.97 3.07
CA ARG A 56 -11.54 15.80 2.93
C ARG A 56 -11.15 14.56 2.14
N PHE A 57 -11.96 13.50 2.19
CA PHE A 57 -11.77 12.30 1.37
C PHE A 57 -12.12 12.57 -0.09
N THR A 58 -13.27 13.20 -0.33
CA THR A 58 -13.77 13.54 -1.67
C THR A 58 -12.82 14.47 -2.41
N ALA A 59 -12.25 15.47 -1.72
CA ALA A 59 -11.26 16.38 -2.28
C ALA A 59 -9.94 15.71 -2.71
N LYS A 60 -9.68 14.47 -2.26
CA LYS A 60 -8.46 13.71 -2.62
C LYS A 60 -8.71 12.66 -3.70
N ARG A 61 -9.86 12.72 -4.37
CA ARG A 61 -10.25 11.80 -5.44
C ARG A 61 -10.59 12.58 -6.69
N TYR A 62 -9.94 12.21 -7.78
CA TYR A 62 -10.34 12.66 -9.10
C TYR A 62 -11.43 11.71 -9.63
N ARG A 63 -12.67 12.18 -9.67
CA ARG A 63 -13.81 11.41 -10.17
C ARG A 63 -13.85 11.48 -11.69
N ARG A 64 -14.07 10.32 -12.31
CA ARG A 64 -14.24 10.12 -13.75
C ARG A 64 -15.62 9.48 -13.97
N ALA A 65 -15.92 9.05 -15.19
CA ALA A 65 -17.13 8.28 -15.48
C ALA A 65 -17.26 7.03 -14.57
N GLU A 66 -18.47 6.47 -14.47
CA GLU A 66 -18.78 5.39 -13.53
C GLU A 66 -18.03 4.07 -13.83
N ASP A 67 -17.75 3.81 -15.10
CA ASP A 67 -16.96 2.69 -15.59
C ASP A 67 -15.45 2.92 -15.48
N GLN A 68 -15.02 4.13 -15.11
CA GLN A 68 -13.63 4.53 -15.04
C GLN A 68 -13.07 4.54 -13.62
N CYS A 69 -11.77 4.30 -13.46
CA CYS A 69 -11.15 4.36 -12.13
C CYS A 69 -11.18 5.79 -11.57
N TRP A 70 -11.70 5.96 -10.36
CA TRP A 70 -11.61 7.23 -9.62
C TRP A 70 -10.26 7.29 -8.92
N VAL A 71 -9.36 8.15 -9.40
CA VAL A 71 -7.95 8.11 -9.00
C VAL A 71 -7.74 8.81 -7.66
N TRP A 72 -7.06 8.14 -6.74
CA TRP A 72 -6.57 8.76 -5.51
C TRP A 72 -5.40 9.70 -5.80
N ILE A 73 -5.53 10.97 -5.46
CA ILE A 73 -4.52 12.00 -5.69
C ILE A 73 -3.78 12.45 -4.41
N GLY A 74 -4.06 11.79 -3.27
CA GLY A 74 -3.41 12.02 -1.99
C GLY A 74 -2.14 11.18 -1.75
N ALA A 75 -1.82 10.92 -0.48
CA ALA A 75 -0.66 10.12 -0.10
C ALA A 75 -0.80 8.65 -0.53
N VAL A 76 0.30 8.02 -0.95
CA VAL A 76 0.33 6.66 -1.50
C VAL A 76 1.32 5.80 -0.72
N SER A 77 0.86 4.67 -0.21
CA SER A 77 1.69 3.70 0.52
C SER A 77 2.69 2.97 -0.39
N SER A 78 3.62 2.21 0.18
CA SER A 78 4.56 1.38 -0.58
C SER A 78 3.87 0.27 -1.39
N THR A 79 2.68 -0.17 -1.00
CA THR A 79 1.88 -1.16 -1.74
C THR A 79 1.06 -0.54 -2.87
N GLY A 80 1.15 0.78 -3.05
CA GLY A 80 0.46 1.53 -4.10
C GLY A 80 -0.97 1.93 -3.78
N HIS A 81 -1.53 1.46 -2.67
CA HIS A 81 -2.83 1.92 -2.22
C HIS A 81 -2.74 3.36 -1.70
N GLY A 82 -3.78 4.14 -2.00
CA GLY A 82 -4.01 5.44 -1.36
C GLY A 82 -4.12 5.31 0.15
N SER A 83 -3.62 6.31 0.87
CA SER A 83 -3.60 6.38 2.33
C SER A 83 -4.33 7.65 2.78
N PHE A 84 -5.40 7.47 3.56
CA PHE A 84 -6.28 8.54 4.01
C PHE A 84 -6.27 8.65 5.53
N ARG A 85 -5.99 9.85 6.06
CA ARG A 85 -6.08 10.13 7.49
C ARG A 85 -7.51 10.55 7.84
N ALA A 86 -8.34 9.59 8.26
CA ALA A 86 -9.72 9.80 8.69
C ALA A 86 -9.80 10.60 10.01
N ALA A 87 -8.87 10.37 10.94
CA ALA A 87 -8.76 11.16 12.17
C ALA A 87 -7.30 11.33 12.62
N SER A 88 -7.05 12.37 13.41
CA SER A 88 -5.82 12.52 14.20
C SER A 88 -6.13 12.04 15.61
N LEU A 89 -5.76 10.80 15.93
CA LEU A 89 -5.98 10.24 17.27
C LEU A 89 -4.75 10.48 18.15
N PRO A 90 -4.93 10.89 19.42
CA PRO A 90 -3.80 11.09 20.34
C PRO A 90 -3.04 9.78 20.61
N GLY A 91 -1.73 9.90 20.80
CA GLY A 91 -0.80 8.80 21.09
C GLY A 91 0.27 8.57 20.02
N PRO A 92 1.31 7.76 20.32
CA PRO A 92 2.51 7.62 19.47
C PRO A 92 2.30 6.79 18.18
N THR A 93 1.07 6.35 17.91
CA THR A 93 0.78 5.44 16.79
C THR A 93 -0.06 6.17 15.75
N ARG A 94 0.13 5.85 14.45
CA ARG A 94 -0.63 6.36 13.29
C ARG A 94 -2.11 5.89 13.29
N ARG A 95 -2.80 5.97 14.43
CA ARG A 95 -4.20 5.60 14.60
C ARG A 95 -5.04 6.62 13.83
N GLY A 96 -5.88 6.12 12.92
CA GLY A 96 -6.77 6.96 12.09
C GLY A 96 -6.36 7.10 10.63
N THR A 97 -5.21 6.56 10.21
CA THR A 97 -4.89 6.39 8.79
C THR A 97 -5.42 5.06 8.28
N VAL A 98 -6.20 5.08 7.21
CA VAL A 98 -6.80 3.90 6.57
C VAL A 98 -6.51 3.89 5.06
N PRO A 99 -6.52 2.72 4.41
CA PRO A 99 -6.48 2.64 2.96
C PRO A 99 -7.67 3.38 2.32
N ALA A 100 -7.40 4.19 1.30
CA ALA A 100 -8.41 5.02 0.66
C ALA A 100 -9.50 4.22 -0.04
N HIS A 101 -9.16 3.06 -0.62
CA HIS A 101 -10.14 2.17 -1.27
C HIS A 101 -11.13 1.59 -0.25
N LEU A 102 -10.68 1.20 0.95
CA LEU A 102 -11.56 0.72 2.03
C LEU A 102 -12.53 1.81 2.46
N PHE A 103 -12.05 3.06 2.60
CA PHE A 103 -12.91 4.19 2.91
C PHE A 103 -13.94 4.42 1.80
N ALA A 104 -13.54 4.37 0.52
CA ALA A 104 -14.44 4.55 -0.61
C ALA A 104 -15.55 3.49 -0.66
N TYR A 105 -15.19 2.22 -0.49
CA TYR A 105 -16.15 1.12 -0.52
C TYR A 105 -17.14 1.22 0.63
N GLN A 106 -16.67 1.42 1.85
CA GLN A 106 -17.56 1.48 3.00
C GLN A 106 -18.41 2.76 3.04
N LEU A 107 -17.95 3.86 2.44
CA LEU A 107 -18.77 5.05 2.25
C LEU A 107 -19.95 4.77 1.31
N ALA A 108 -19.75 3.94 0.28
CA ALA A 108 -20.79 3.61 -0.70
C ALA A 108 -21.72 2.46 -0.27
N HIS A 109 -21.20 1.48 0.47
CA HIS A 109 -21.91 0.23 0.79
C HIS A 109 -22.15 0.00 2.28
N GLY A 110 -21.68 0.90 3.15
CA GLY A 110 -21.74 0.75 4.59
C GLY A 110 -20.54 0.04 5.21
N VAL A 111 -20.49 0.05 6.55
CA VAL A 111 -19.36 -0.50 7.31
C VAL A 111 -19.30 -2.02 7.21
N ILE A 112 -18.11 -2.55 6.96
CA ILE A 112 -17.84 -3.98 7.00
C ILE A 112 -17.42 -4.35 8.44
N PRO A 113 -18.20 -5.14 9.19
CA PRO A 113 -17.97 -5.35 10.63
C PRO A 113 -16.68 -6.09 10.96
N ARG A 114 -16.19 -6.96 10.06
CA ARG A 114 -15.03 -7.84 10.30
C ARG A 114 -14.07 -7.91 9.11
N LEU A 115 -13.42 -6.79 8.80
CA LEU A 115 -12.24 -6.79 7.93
C LEU A 115 -11.03 -7.43 8.63
N GLY A 116 -10.26 -8.21 7.87
CA GLY A 116 -9.03 -8.83 8.32
C GLY A 116 -8.17 -9.26 7.14
N TRP A 117 -6.92 -9.67 7.38
CA TRP A 117 -6.03 -10.14 6.32
C TRP A 117 -5.15 -11.33 6.74
N SER A 118 -5.44 -11.95 7.89
CA SER A 118 -4.61 -13.03 8.44
C SER A 118 -5.16 -14.40 8.10
N SER A 119 -6.48 -14.56 8.09
CA SER A 119 -7.15 -15.80 7.71
C SER A 119 -7.49 -15.81 6.22
N THR A 120 -7.51 -16.98 5.59
CA THR A 120 -7.99 -17.16 4.20
C THR A 120 -9.45 -16.75 4.04
N GLN A 121 -10.24 -16.80 5.12
CA GLN A 121 -11.66 -16.44 5.17
C GLN A 121 -11.92 -15.02 5.67
N ASP A 122 -10.88 -14.27 6.03
CA ASP A 122 -11.08 -12.86 6.41
C ASP A 122 -11.66 -12.09 5.23
N ALA A 123 -12.64 -11.24 5.51
CA ALA A 123 -13.26 -10.37 4.52
C ALA A 123 -12.25 -9.30 4.06
N VAL A 124 -12.10 -9.17 2.75
CA VAL A 124 -11.26 -8.17 2.09
C VAL A 124 -11.96 -7.57 0.89
N ILE A 125 -11.56 -6.36 0.54
CA ILE A 125 -11.99 -5.70 -0.69
C ILE A 125 -10.98 -6.03 -1.78
N SER A 126 -11.48 -6.50 -2.92
CA SER A 126 -10.69 -6.78 -4.11
C SER A 126 -11.00 -5.77 -5.21
N HIS A 127 -9.96 -5.29 -5.89
CA HIS A 127 -10.09 -4.48 -7.09
C HIS A 127 -10.37 -5.37 -8.30
N GLN A 128 -11.43 -5.07 -9.03
CA GLN A 128 -11.73 -5.70 -10.32
C GLN A 128 -10.90 -5.09 -11.45
N CYS A 129 -10.51 -3.82 -11.31
CA CYS A 129 -9.66 -3.10 -12.25
C CYS A 129 -8.15 -3.28 -12.00
N ASP A 130 -7.77 -3.98 -10.92
CA ASP A 130 -6.38 -4.19 -10.46
C ASP A 130 -5.52 -2.93 -10.22
N PHE A 131 -6.09 -1.73 -10.33
CA PHE A 131 -5.40 -0.48 -10.05
C PHE A 131 -5.50 -0.12 -8.55
N ALA A 132 -4.41 -0.29 -7.80
CA ALA A 132 -4.34 -0.02 -6.35
C ALA A 132 -4.70 1.42 -5.94
N GLY A 133 -4.51 2.38 -6.85
CA GLY A 133 -4.87 3.79 -6.66
C GLY A 133 -6.35 4.11 -6.94
N CYS A 134 -7.15 3.13 -7.34
CA CYS A 134 -8.58 3.32 -7.61
C CYS A 134 -9.37 3.47 -6.31
N THR A 135 -10.37 4.35 -6.33
CA THR A 135 -11.33 4.59 -5.24
C THR A 135 -12.77 4.53 -5.73
N ASN A 136 -13.00 3.96 -6.91
CA ASN A 136 -14.34 3.75 -7.45
C ASN A 136 -14.96 2.50 -6.80
N PRO A 137 -16.05 2.62 -6.03
CA PRO A 137 -16.69 1.48 -5.39
C PRO A 137 -17.23 0.46 -6.41
N THR A 138 -17.62 0.88 -7.63
CA THR A 138 -18.08 -0.05 -8.68
C THR A 138 -16.95 -0.94 -9.20
N HIS A 139 -15.70 -0.51 -9.04
CA HIS A 139 -14.50 -1.28 -9.41
C HIS A 139 -14.02 -2.21 -8.29
N MET A 140 -14.80 -2.36 -7.23
CA MET A 140 -14.42 -3.12 -6.05
C MET A 140 -15.50 -4.16 -5.72
N ARG A 141 -15.06 -5.27 -5.10
CA ARG A 141 -15.96 -6.29 -4.58
C ARG A 141 -15.52 -6.73 -3.19
N LEU A 142 -16.48 -7.00 -2.31
CA LEU A 142 -16.21 -7.69 -1.05
C LEU A 142 -16.06 -9.18 -1.31
N GLY A 143 -14.98 -9.77 -0.82
CA GLY A 143 -14.71 -11.19 -0.93
C GLY A 143 -13.87 -11.68 0.25
N THR A 144 -13.21 -12.81 0.06
CA THR A 144 -12.26 -13.35 1.04
C THR A 144 -10.83 -13.20 0.57
N ASN A 145 -9.90 -13.28 1.52
CA ASN A 145 -8.48 -13.35 1.24
C ASN A 145 -8.12 -14.44 0.22
N ALA A 146 -8.77 -15.61 0.32
CA ALA A 146 -8.59 -16.71 -0.61
C ALA A 146 -9.01 -16.32 -2.04
N THR A 147 -10.20 -15.75 -2.21
CA THR A 147 -10.70 -15.34 -3.53
C THR A 147 -9.85 -14.22 -4.13
N ASN A 148 -9.44 -13.24 -3.32
CA ASN A 148 -8.60 -12.13 -3.77
C ASN A 148 -7.21 -12.62 -4.24
N ARG A 149 -6.62 -13.57 -3.50
CA ARG A 149 -5.34 -14.18 -3.89
C ARG A 149 -5.46 -14.97 -5.19
N PHE A 150 -6.54 -15.75 -5.35
CA PHE A 150 -6.78 -16.51 -6.58
C PHE A 150 -6.89 -15.58 -7.80
N GLU A 151 -7.69 -14.52 -7.72
CA GLU A 151 -7.83 -13.53 -8.80
C GLU A 151 -6.50 -12.87 -9.17
N TYR A 152 -5.73 -12.46 -8.16
CA TYR A 152 -4.39 -11.91 -8.39
C TYR A 152 -3.50 -12.88 -9.17
N LEU A 153 -3.45 -14.16 -8.76
CA LEU A 153 -2.62 -15.17 -9.44
C LEU A 153 -3.05 -15.39 -10.90
N THR A 154 -4.35 -15.33 -11.18
CA THR A 154 -4.92 -15.46 -12.52
C THR A 154 -4.60 -14.26 -13.41
N ARG A 155 -4.66 -13.03 -12.87
CA ARG A 155 -4.55 -11.79 -13.66
C ARG A 155 -3.13 -11.23 -13.78
N ARG A 156 -2.23 -11.52 -12.84
CA ARG A 156 -0.88 -10.91 -12.76
C ARG A 156 0.03 -11.13 -13.97
N ARG A 157 -0.27 -12.09 -14.85
CA ARG A 157 0.53 -12.39 -16.06
C ARG A 157 0.06 -11.63 -17.31
N ASN A 158 -1.08 -10.94 -17.25
CA ASN A 158 -1.55 -10.12 -18.36
C ASN A 158 -0.75 -8.81 -18.42
N LEU A 159 0.00 -8.59 -19.50
CA LEU A 159 0.85 -7.40 -19.67
C LEU A 159 0.06 -6.10 -19.87
N ALA A 160 -1.19 -6.18 -20.33
CA ALA A 160 -2.08 -5.03 -20.44
C ALA A 160 -2.75 -4.67 -19.10
N ASN A 161 -2.61 -5.51 -18.07
CA ASN A 161 -3.22 -5.29 -16.77
C ASN A 161 -2.40 -4.28 -15.94
N PRO A 162 -3.03 -3.38 -15.15
CA PRO A 162 -2.33 -2.48 -14.24
C PRO A 162 -1.30 -3.13 -13.30
N LEU A 163 -1.42 -4.42 -12.99
CA LEU A 163 -0.43 -5.19 -12.22
C LEU A 163 0.93 -5.29 -12.90
N ALA A 164 0.98 -5.20 -14.23
CA ALA A 164 2.20 -5.35 -15.03
C ALA A 164 2.95 -4.03 -15.24
N ASP A 165 2.49 -2.91 -14.66
CA ASP A 165 3.14 -1.60 -14.84
C ASP A 165 4.61 -1.65 -14.42
N ILE A 166 5.52 -1.22 -15.30
CA ILE A 166 6.98 -1.29 -15.09
C ILE A 166 7.44 -0.51 -13.87
N ARG A 167 6.64 0.44 -13.37
CA ARG A 167 6.93 1.24 -12.18
C ARG A 167 6.41 0.58 -10.89
N GLY A 168 5.72 -0.57 -11.01
CA GLY A 168 4.97 -1.22 -9.96
C GLY A 168 3.73 -0.45 -9.51
N ALA A 169 2.91 -1.05 -8.65
CA ALA A 169 1.62 -0.49 -8.22
C ALA A 169 1.73 0.91 -7.59
N ALA A 170 2.77 1.14 -6.78
CA ALA A 170 3.00 2.44 -6.15
C ALA A 170 3.50 3.49 -7.14
N GLY A 171 4.41 3.12 -8.04
CA GLY A 171 4.89 4.00 -9.10
C GLY A 171 3.76 4.42 -10.03
N ARG A 172 2.94 3.47 -10.50
CA ARG A 172 1.75 3.74 -11.32
C ARG A 172 0.82 4.75 -10.65
N THR A 173 0.43 4.49 -9.40
CA THR A 173 -0.50 5.36 -8.67
C THR A 173 0.06 6.77 -8.50
N ARG A 174 1.34 6.90 -8.12
CA ARG A 174 1.99 8.21 -7.96
C ARG A 174 2.10 8.97 -9.28
N ALA A 175 2.44 8.28 -10.37
CA ALA A 175 2.58 8.88 -11.69
C ALA A 175 1.25 9.45 -12.18
N ILE A 176 0.17 8.65 -12.15
CA ILE A 176 -1.17 9.11 -12.58
C ILE A 176 -1.66 10.24 -11.67
N ALA A 177 -1.46 10.13 -10.36
CA ALA A 177 -1.83 11.19 -9.42
C ALA A 177 -1.05 12.50 -9.68
N ALA A 178 0.22 12.42 -10.05
CA ALA A 178 1.02 13.59 -10.41
C ALA A 178 0.53 14.24 -11.71
N ALA A 179 0.22 13.44 -12.73
CA ALA A 179 -0.34 13.93 -14.00
C ALA A 179 -1.66 14.68 -13.80
N ILE A 180 -2.56 14.13 -12.97
CA ILE A 180 -3.83 14.79 -12.62
C ILE A 180 -3.60 16.09 -11.87
N ARG A 181 -2.74 16.09 -10.83
CA ARG A 181 -2.45 17.31 -10.07
C ARG A 181 -1.84 18.40 -10.94
N ALA A 182 -0.97 18.05 -11.89
CA ALA A 182 -0.39 19.00 -12.83
C ALA A 182 -1.48 19.63 -13.72
N GLY A 183 -2.37 18.82 -14.31
CA GLY A 183 -3.45 19.35 -15.14
C GLY A 183 -4.43 20.24 -14.37
N LEU A 184 -4.78 19.86 -13.12
CA LEU A 184 -5.60 20.70 -12.24
C LEU A 184 -4.90 22.02 -11.88
N ALA A 185 -3.61 22.00 -11.57
CA ALA A 185 -2.84 23.20 -11.23
C ALA A 185 -2.71 24.16 -12.43
N ASN A 186 -2.70 23.62 -13.65
CA ASN A 186 -2.65 24.39 -14.90
C ASN A 186 -4.04 24.83 -15.40
N HIS A 187 -5.12 24.54 -14.65
CA HIS A 187 -6.50 24.81 -15.07
C HIS A 187 -6.87 24.21 -16.44
N GLU A 188 -6.34 23.02 -16.74
CA GLU A 188 -6.63 22.33 -17.98
C GLU A 188 -8.07 21.82 -18.03
N SER A 189 -8.57 21.60 -19.25
CA SER A 189 -9.89 21.00 -19.46
C SER A 189 -9.91 19.55 -18.95
N GLY A 190 -11.10 19.04 -18.62
CA GLY A 190 -11.26 17.64 -18.23
C GLY A 190 -10.74 16.68 -19.30
N ALA A 191 -10.92 17.00 -20.59
CA ALA A 191 -10.43 16.21 -21.71
C ALA A 191 -8.89 16.15 -21.77
N ASP A 192 -8.21 17.25 -21.49
CA ASP A 192 -6.75 17.30 -21.45
C ASP A 192 -6.19 16.49 -20.27
N ILE A 193 -6.83 16.57 -19.10
CA ILE A 193 -6.48 15.75 -17.93
C ILE A 193 -6.67 14.25 -18.25
N GLU A 194 -7.76 13.88 -18.92
CA GLU A 194 -7.98 12.50 -19.38
C GLU A 194 -6.89 12.03 -20.34
N ARG A 195 -6.47 12.87 -21.29
CA ARG A 195 -5.34 12.55 -22.18
C ARG A 195 -4.05 12.32 -21.39
N ARG A 196 -3.73 13.17 -20.41
CA ARG A 196 -2.57 12.99 -19.52
C ARG A 196 -2.63 11.67 -18.74
N ILE A 197 -3.81 11.29 -18.25
CA ILE A 197 -4.01 10.02 -17.56
C ILE A 197 -3.67 8.85 -18.50
N LEU A 198 -4.23 8.84 -19.71
CA LEU A 198 -4.01 7.78 -20.70
C LEU A 198 -2.54 7.68 -21.11
N GLU A 199 -1.90 8.80 -21.43
CA GLU A 199 -0.46 8.84 -21.75
C GLU A 199 0.38 8.28 -20.59
N THR A 200 0.07 8.68 -19.36
CA THR A 200 0.78 8.20 -18.16
C THR A 200 0.57 6.71 -17.92
N GLN A 201 -0.62 6.18 -18.21
CA GLN A 201 -0.92 4.76 -18.13
C GLN A 201 -0.13 3.97 -19.18
N ASN A 202 -0.10 4.45 -20.42
CA ASN A 202 0.62 3.83 -21.54
C ASN A 202 2.14 3.83 -21.32
N ALA A 203 2.70 4.90 -20.76
CA ALA A 203 4.12 4.97 -20.40
C ALA A 203 4.56 3.93 -19.35
N GLY A 204 3.60 3.30 -18.64
CA GLY A 204 3.88 2.22 -17.70
C GLY A 204 3.75 0.82 -18.28
N VAL A 205 3.24 0.67 -19.51
CA VAL A 205 3.04 -0.64 -20.13
C VAL A 205 4.41 -1.22 -20.53
N PRO A 206 4.70 -2.48 -20.19
CA PRO A 206 5.95 -3.13 -20.61
C PRO A 206 6.11 -3.11 -22.14
N LEU A 207 7.32 -2.81 -22.61
CA LEU A 207 7.65 -2.95 -24.02
C LEU A 207 7.61 -4.44 -24.37
N THR A 208 6.77 -4.80 -25.34
CA THR A 208 6.74 -6.13 -25.94
C THR A 208 7.55 -6.07 -27.24
N LEU A 209 8.67 -6.79 -27.29
CA LEU A 209 9.34 -7.09 -28.55
C LEU A 209 8.51 -8.18 -29.22
N TRP A 210 7.69 -7.80 -30.19
CA TRP A 210 7.09 -8.74 -31.13
C TRP A 210 8.12 -9.11 -32.19
#